data_AF-A0A822BTM1-F1
#
_entry.id   AF-A0A822BTM1-F1
#
_cell.length_a   1.000
_cell.length_b   1.000
_cell.length_c   1.000
_cell.angle_alpha   90.00
_cell.angle_beta   90.00
_cell.angle_gamma   90.00
#
_symmetry.space_group_name_H-M   'P 1'
#
loop_
_entity.id
_entity.type
_entity.pdbx_description
1 polymer ?
#
loop_
_entity_poly.entity_id
_entity_poly.type
_entity_poly.pdbx_seq_one_letter_code
_entity_poly.pdbx_strand_id
1 'polypeptide(L)'
;MLKEQLKTNYPVHHIAFVFNLSTGIKQADIDAMASIKSNLSKFSGRTMLVITYAEELSDKDKSRLIEEFFDHPDVVKHNLRDFFTNEIFFLGCLRYESLQQKYPEVLTKEHQN
;
A
#
# COMPACT_ATOMS: atom_id res chain seq x y z
N MET A 1 -2.22 20.80 2.18
CA MET A 1 -1.89 19.71 1.23
C MET A 1 -3.08 18.79 0.90
N LEU A 2 -3.51 17.82 1.74
CA LEU A 2 -4.58 16.87 1.34
C LEU A 2 -5.94 17.53 1.04
N LYS A 3 -6.40 18.45 1.89
CA LYS A 3 -7.67 19.17 1.67
C LYS A 3 -7.68 19.98 0.36
N GLU A 4 -6.52 20.46 -0.08
CA GLU A 4 -6.38 21.21 -1.34
C GLU A 4 -6.37 20.26 -2.55
N GLN A 5 -5.70 19.11 -2.42
CA GLN A 5 -5.72 18.06 -3.44
C GLN A 5 -7.14 17.52 -3.67
N LEU A 6 -7.92 17.34 -2.60
CA LEU A 6 -9.33 16.90 -2.70
C LEU A 6 -10.25 17.93 -3.36
N LYS A 7 -9.95 19.24 -3.20
CA LYS A 7 -10.70 20.32 -3.87
C LYS A 7 -10.35 20.40 -5.35
N THR A 8 -9.08 20.20 -5.69
CA THR A 8 -8.57 20.37 -7.06
C THR A 8 -8.95 19.20 -7.97
N ASN A 9 -9.01 17.97 -7.43
CA ASN A 9 -9.22 16.75 -8.21
C ASN A 9 -10.64 16.18 -8.05
N TYR A 10 -11.65 17.03 -7.87
CA TYR A 10 -13.03 16.58 -7.67
C TYR A 10 -13.68 16.11 -8.99
N PRO A 11 -14.38 14.96 -9.02
CA PRO A 11 -14.63 14.05 -7.89
C PRO A 11 -13.49 13.05 -7.66
N VAL A 12 -13.05 12.96 -6.41
CA VAL A 12 -12.16 11.88 -5.95
C VAL A 12 -13.01 10.66 -5.61
N HIS A 13 -12.70 9.52 -6.20
CA HIS A 13 -13.41 8.26 -5.99
C HIS A 13 -12.72 7.38 -4.94
N HIS A 14 -11.39 7.32 -4.99
CA HIS A 14 -10.57 6.50 -4.10
C HIS A 14 -9.37 7.27 -3.56
N ILE A 15 -8.83 6.79 -2.44
CA ILE A 15 -7.59 7.28 -1.85
C ILE A 15 -6.63 6.08 -1.75
N ALA A 16 -5.39 6.25 -2.20
CA ALA A 16 -4.36 5.24 -2.06
C ALA A 16 -3.27 5.74 -1.10
N PHE A 17 -2.92 4.91 -0.12
CA PHE A 17 -1.75 5.10 0.72
C PHE A 17 -0.61 4.28 0.13
N VAL A 18 0.43 4.95 -0.34
CA VAL A 18 1.56 4.31 -1.02
C VAL A 18 2.75 4.28 -0.09
N PHE A 19 3.22 3.08 0.23
CA PHE A 19 4.38 2.84 1.08
C PHE A 19 5.48 2.15 0.30
N ASN A 20 6.72 2.48 0.66
CA ASN A 20 7.90 1.77 0.19
C ASN A 20 8.24 0.69 1.22
N LEU A 21 8.32 -0.57 0.78
CA LEU A 21 8.65 -1.70 1.64
C LEU A 21 9.95 -1.47 2.43
N SER A 22 10.98 -0.89 1.79
CA SER A 22 12.30 -0.67 2.40
C SER A 22 12.29 0.28 3.59
N THR A 23 11.32 1.21 3.63
CA THR A 23 11.18 2.17 4.72
C THR A 23 10.13 1.75 5.76
N GLY A 24 9.34 0.73 5.44
CA GLY A 24 8.20 0.29 6.23
C GLY A 24 7.10 1.35 6.39
N ILE A 25 6.13 1.02 7.24
CA ILE A 25 5.08 1.95 7.69
C ILE A 25 5.51 2.49 9.06
N LYS A 26 5.59 3.82 9.19
CA LYS A 26 6.00 4.49 10.43
C LYS A 26 4.78 4.95 11.22
N GLN A 27 4.99 5.29 12.49
CA GLN A 27 3.91 5.82 13.35
C GLN A 27 3.22 7.05 12.73
N ALA A 28 4.00 7.98 12.16
CA ALA A 28 3.47 9.17 11.51
C ALA A 28 2.50 8.84 10.36
N ASP A 29 2.71 7.70 9.68
CA ASP A 29 1.84 7.23 8.62
C ASP A 29 0.52 6.70 9.20
N ILE A 30 0.56 5.95 10.30
CA ILE A 30 -0.62 5.48 11.03
C ILE A 30 -1.45 6.66 11.54
N ASP A 31 -0.80 7.67 12.11
CA ASP A 31 -1.47 8.89 12.58
C ASP A 31 -2.14 9.65 11.42
N ALA A 32 -1.48 9.69 10.25
CA ALA A 32 -2.06 10.28 9.04
C ALA A 32 -3.28 9.48 8.54
N MET A 33 -3.21 8.14 8.53
CA MET A 33 -4.32 7.26 8.19
C MET A 33 -5.52 7.46 9.14
N ALA A 34 -5.27 7.52 10.45
CA ALA A 34 -6.30 7.76 11.45
C ALA A 34 -6.96 9.14 11.31
N SER A 35 -6.15 10.17 11.02
CA SER A 35 -6.64 11.52 10.75
C SER A 35 -7.50 11.58 9.49
N ILE A 36 -7.09 10.91 8.42
CA ILE A 36 -7.86 10.83 7.17
C ILE A 36 -9.18 10.09 7.41
N LYS A 37 -9.16 8.93 8.07
CA LYS A 37 -10.37 8.19 8.44
C LYS A 37 -11.37 9.08 9.19
N SER A 38 -10.88 9.86 10.15
CA SER A 38 -11.74 10.73 10.99
C SER A 38 -12.31 11.92 10.21
N ASN A 39 -11.49 12.55 9.36
CA ASN A 39 -11.89 13.76 8.63
C ASN A 39 -12.65 13.46 7.32
N LEU A 40 -12.49 12.25 6.78
CA LEU A 40 -12.89 11.88 5.43
C LEU A 40 -13.55 10.49 5.42
N SER A 41 -14.40 10.23 6.42
CA SER A 41 -15.12 8.95 6.60
C SER A 41 -15.91 8.50 5.38
N LYS A 42 -16.32 9.41 4.49
CA LYS A 42 -16.96 9.11 3.20
C LYS A 42 -16.12 8.24 2.24
N PHE A 43 -14.82 8.12 2.50
CA PHE A 43 -13.91 7.24 1.74
C PHE A 43 -13.61 5.91 2.45
N SER A 44 -14.29 5.61 3.57
CA SER A 44 -14.23 4.28 4.17
C SER A 44 -14.67 3.23 3.15
N GLY A 45 -13.89 2.16 2.98
CA GLY A 45 -14.12 1.15 1.95
C GLY A 45 -13.75 1.57 0.52
N ARG A 46 -13.27 2.80 0.32
CA ARG A 46 -12.70 3.32 -0.95
C ARG A 46 -11.22 3.69 -0.81
N THR A 47 -10.59 3.19 0.24
CA THR A 47 -9.20 3.45 0.54
C THR A 47 -8.39 2.19 0.30
N MET A 48 -7.29 2.33 -0.43
CA MET A 48 -6.38 1.25 -0.77
C MET A 48 -5.04 1.41 -0.05
N LEU A 49 -4.42 0.29 0.27
CA LEU A 49 -3.03 0.24 0.72
C LEU A 49 -2.17 -0.28 -0.43
N VAL A 50 -1.14 0.46 -0.80
CA VAL A 50 -0.21 0.08 -1.88
C VAL A 50 1.18 -0.03 -1.31
N ILE A 51 1.78 -1.21 -1.41
CA ILE A 51 3.14 -1.48 -0.96
C ILE A 51 4.01 -1.68 -2.20
N THR A 52 4.94 -0.75 -2.40
CA THR A 52 5.90 -0.74 -3.51
C THR A 52 7.20 -1.41 -3.12
N TYR A 53 7.98 -1.84 -4.12
CA TYR A 53 9.24 -2.58 -3.94
C TYR A 53 9.05 -3.95 -3.28
N ALA A 54 7.94 -4.62 -3.61
CA ALA A 54 7.57 -5.92 -3.06
C ALA A 54 7.81 -7.08 -4.04
N GLU A 55 8.60 -6.87 -5.11
CA GLU A 55 8.91 -7.87 -6.13
C GLU A 55 9.55 -9.15 -5.60
N GLU A 56 10.34 -9.05 -4.52
CA GLU A 56 11.08 -10.17 -3.93
C GLU A 56 10.31 -10.88 -2.80
N LEU A 57 9.13 -10.37 -2.42
CA LEU A 57 8.35 -11.00 -1.35
C LEU A 57 7.57 -12.22 -1.85
N SER A 58 7.74 -13.33 -1.12
CA SER A 58 6.85 -14.49 -1.26
C SER A 58 5.42 -14.14 -0.82
N ASP A 59 4.42 -14.90 -1.28
CA ASP A 59 3.03 -14.69 -0.84
C ASP A 59 2.84 -14.92 0.67
N LYS A 60 3.67 -15.80 1.26
CA LYS A 60 3.72 -15.99 2.70
C LYS A 60 4.21 -14.74 3.42
N ASP A 61 5.26 -14.10 2.91
CA ASP A 61 5.80 -12.87 3.51
C ASP A 61 4.83 -11.69 3.35
N LYS A 62 4.17 -11.57 2.19
CA LYS A 62 3.11 -10.59 1.96
C LYS A 62 1.97 -10.76 2.97
N SER A 63 1.53 -12.00 3.19
CA SER A 63 0.45 -12.31 4.13
C SER A 63 0.85 -11.95 5.57
N ARG A 64 2.06 -12.34 5.98
CA ARG A 64 2.60 -11.99 7.30
C ARG A 64 2.69 -10.47 7.50
N LEU A 65 3.15 -9.73 6.49
CA LEU A 65 3.26 -8.27 6.57
C LEU A 65 1.89 -7.61 6.74
N ILE A 66 0.86 -8.12 6.05
CA ILE A 66 -0.53 -7.66 6.21
C ILE A 66 -1.02 -7.94 7.64
N GLU A 67 -0.78 -9.15 8.15
CA GLU A 67 -1.16 -9.52 9.52
C GLU A 67 -0.48 -8.62 10.55
N GLU A 68 0.85 -8.48 10.48
CA GLU A 68 1.64 -7.63 11.39
C GLU A 68 1.17 -6.17 11.35
N PHE A 69 0.86 -5.62 10.17
CA PHE A 69 0.32 -4.28 10.05
C PHE A 69 -1.03 -4.15 10.75
N PHE A 70 -1.96 -5.07 10.52
CA PHE A 70 -3.30 -4.98 11.10
C PHE A 70 -3.36 -5.37 12.58
N ASP A 71 -2.37 -6.09 13.08
CA ASP A 71 -2.23 -6.43 14.50
C ASP A 71 -1.50 -5.33 15.29
N HIS A 72 -0.93 -4.33 14.62
CA HIS A 72 -0.29 -3.20 15.28
C HIS A 72 -1.28 -2.49 16.23
N PRO A 73 -0.92 -2.24 17.51
CA PRO A 73 -1.85 -1.71 18.51
C PRO A 73 -2.58 -0.44 18.10
N ASP A 74 -1.87 0.50 17.45
CA ASP A 74 -2.50 1.75 16.97
C ASP A 74 -3.40 1.54 15.76
N VAL A 75 -3.09 0.58 14.89
CA VAL A 75 -3.94 0.22 13.76
C VAL A 75 -5.26 -0.37 14.25
N VAL A 76 -5.19 -1.25 15.26
CA VAL A 76 -6.35 -1.82 15.96
C VAL A 76 -7.14 -0.73 16.70
N LYS A 77 -6.46 0.11 17.48
CA LYS A 77 -7.08 1.22 18.24
C LYS A 77 -7.85 2.18 17.36
N HIS A 78 -7.34 2.46 16.15
CA HIS A 78 -8.00 3.33 15.19
C HIS A 78 -8.95 2.57 14.24
N ASN A 79 -9.07 1.25 14.40
CA ASN A 79 -9.86 0.34 13.57
C ASN A 79 -9.59 0.56 12.06
N LEU A 80 -8.31 0.64 11.65
CA LEU A 80 -7.97 0.94 10.26
C LEU A 80 -8.23 -0.26 9.33
N ARG A 81 -8.40 -1.48 9.87
CA ARG A 81 -8.77 -2.67 9.08
C ARG A 81 -10.07 -2.43 8.29
N ASP A 82 -11.09 -1.86 8.93
CA ASP A 82 -12.36 -1.51 8.28
C ASP A 82 -12.21 -0.38 7.25
N PHE A 83 -11.15 0.42 7.36
CA PHE A 83 -10.89 1.53 6.46
C PHE A 83 -10.28 1.06 5.13
N PHE A 84 -9.43 0.04 5.17
CA PHE A 84 -8.72 -0.57 4.02
C PHE A 84 -9.43 -1.79 3.42
N THR A 85 -10.72 -1.97 3.73
CA THR A 85 -11.46 -3.25 3.73
C THR A 85 -11.39 -4.12 2.49
N ASN A 86 -10.98 -3.62 1.33
CA ASN A 86 -11.12 -4.36 0.08
C ASN A 86 -9.84 -4.57 -0.72
N GLU A 87 -8.79 -3.76 -0.55
CA GLU A 87 -7.72 -3.73 -1.56
C GLU A 87 -6.34 -3.35 -0.98
N ILE A 88 -5.51 -4.36 -0.72
CA ILE A 88 -4.06 -4.21 -0.49
C ILE A 88 -3.34 -4.69 -1.75
N PHE A 89 -2.58 -3.80 -2.37
CA PHE A 89 -1.81 -4.09 -3.57
C PHE A 89 -0.32 -4.13 -3.25
N PHE A 90 0.34 -5.19 -3.69
CA PHE A 90 1.79 -5.26 -3.76
C PHE A 90 2.23 -4.96 -5.18
N LEU A 91 3.03 -3.90 -5.34
CA LEU A 91 3.59 -3.51 -6.62
C LEU A 91 5.09 -3.79 -6.60
N GLY A 92 5.52 -4.65 -7.52
CA GLY A 92 6.91 -4.77 -7.89
C GLY A 92 7.30 -3.68 -8.87
N CYS A 93 8.52 -3.16 -8.77
CA CYS A 93 9.07 -2.33 -9.83
C CYS A 93 9.62 -3.24 -10.94
N LEU A 94 9.05 -3.17 -12.14
CA LEU A 94 9.75 -3.69 -13.33
C LEU A 94 11.01 -2.84 -13.53
N ARG A 95 12.18 -3.46 -13.40
CA ARG A 95 13.44 -2.78 -13.67
C ARG A 95 13.48 -2.39 -15.14
N TYR A 96 14.08 -1.25 -15.49
CA TYR A 96 14.16 -0.82 -16.89
C TYR A 96 14.88 -1.89 -17.75
N GLU A 97 15.84 -2.56 -17.14
CA GLU A 97 16.60 -3.70 -17.65
C GLU A 97 15.69 -4.87 -18.02
N SER A 98 14.59 -5.06 -17.26
CA SER A 98 13.59 -6.09 -17.52
C SER A 98 12.81 -5.85 -18.81
N LEU A 99 12.66 -4.59 -19.25
CA LEU A 99 11.97 -4.23 -20.50
C LEU A 99 12.85 -4.46 -21.74
N GLN A 100 14.17 -4.55 -21.57
CA GLN A 100 15.12 -4.79 -22.67
C GLN A 100 15.56 -6.24 -22.79
N GLN A 101 15.18 -7.11 -21.85
CA GLN A 101 15.52 -8.53 -21.89
C GLN A 101 14.73 -9.25 -23.00
N LYS A 102 15.47 -9.71 -24.03
CA LYS A 102 14.92 -10.45 -25.18
C LYS A 102 14.34 -11.83 -24.82
N TYR A 103 14.65 -12.35 -23.64
CA TYR A 103 14.31 -13.72 -23.22
C TYR A 103 13.45 -13.66 -21.94
N PRO A 104 12.12 -13.85 -22.04
CA PRO A 104 11.19 -13.78 -20.91
C PRO A 104 11.54 -14.75 -19.77
N GLU A 105 12.17 -15.87 -20.09
CA GLU A 105 12.60 -16.86 -19.09
C GLU A 105 13.63 -16.33 -18.08
N VAL A 106 14.44 -15.33 -18.46
CA VAL A 106 15.43 -14.71 -17.58
C VAL A 106 14.76 -13.86 -16.50
N LEU A 107 13.68 -13.16 -16.84
CA LEU A 107 12.87 -12.39 -15.89
C LEU A 107 12.30 -13.28 -14.80
N THR A 108 11.71 -14.41 -15.19
CA THR A 108 11.19 -15.39 -14.22
C THR A 108 12.29 -15.99 -13.34
N LYS A 109 13.52 -16.12 -13.84
CA LYS A 109 14.66 -16.64 -13.05
C LYS A 109 15.22 -15.61 -12.07
N GLU A 110 15.26 -14.34 -12.44
CA GLU A 110 15.72 -13.26 -11.56
C GLU A 110 14.80 -13.06 -10.35
N HIS A 111 13.51 -13.36 -10.50
CA HIS A 111 12.51 -13.28 -9.42
C HIS A 111 12.31 -14.60 -8.63
N GLN A 112 13.14 -15.63 -8.86
CA GLN A 112 13.04 -16.95 -8.21
C GLN A 112 14.14 -17.24 -7.17
N ASN A 113 15.08 -16.31 -6.96
CA ASN A 113 16.13 -16.41 -5.92
C ASN A 113 15.78 -15.56 -4.69
#